data_AF-A0A453DFH3-F1
#
_entry.id   AF-A0A453DFH3-F1
#
_cell.length_a   1.000
_cell.length_b   1.000
_cell.length_c   1.000
_cell.angle_alpha   90.00
_cell.angle_beta   90.00
_cell.angle_gamma   90.00
#
_symmetry.space_group_name_H-M   'P 1'
#
loop_
_entity.id
_entity.type
_entity.pdbx_description
1 polymer ?
#
loop_
_entity_poly.entity_id
_entity_poly.type
_entity_poly.pdbx_seq_one_letter_code
_entity_poly.pdbx_strand_id
1 'polypeptide(L)'
;VVNFKRVDTFPFVAQYGNLPIELAAKRDCMEEVEMLFPLTSPIPTIPNWSIDGIISHAKFESAKPLDGRQLEQTKATLKAHADHLFRLKDYKVASKAYGVAIDVAPSATLYANRSLCKLLLDDGEGALSDALRCRMLRPNWVKACYRQAAA
;
A
#
# COMPACT_ATOMS: atom_id res chain seq x y z
N VAL A 1 21.63 4.76 -41.57
CA VAL A 1 21.89 3.92 -40.38
C VAL A 1 22.15 4.85 -39.21
N VAL A 2 21.11 5.23 -38.47
CA VAL A 2 21.28 6.15 -37.32
C VAL A 2 21.22 5.32 -36.05
N ASN A 3 22.40 5.10 -35.48
CA ASN A 3 22.63 4.48 -34.19
C ASN A 3 22.06 5.38 -33.08
N PHE A 4 20.88 5.07 -32.57
CA PHE A 4 20.44 5.59 -31.28
C PHE A 4 20.97 4.66 -30.19
N LYS A 5 22.11 5.07 -29.62
CA LYS A 5 22.64 4.49 -28.39
C LYS A 5 21.53 4.47 -27.33
N ARG A 6 21.44 3.33 -26.64
CA ARG A 6 20.75 3.11 -25.35
C ARG A 6 20.69 4.40 -24.56
N VAL A 7 19.50 4.99 -24.49
CA VAL A 7 19.18 5.95 -23.44
C VAL A 7 18.75 5.11 -22.26
N ASP A 8 19.75 4.67 -21.49
CA ASP A 8 19.57 4.44 -20.07
C ASP A 8 18.91 5.71 -19.50
N THR A 9 17.95 5.55 -18.58
CA THR A 9 17.18 6.60 -17.88
C THR A 9 16.11 7.35 -18.67
N PHE A 10 14.92 6.75 -18.78
CA PHE A 10 13.68 7.54 -18.71
C PHE A 10 13.48 7.96 -17.24
N PRO A 11 13.31 9.27 -16.93
CA PRO A 11 13.33 9.80 -15.56
C PRO A 11 12.03 9.58 -14.78
N PHE A 12 11.20 8.61 -15.17
CA PHE A 12 9.96 8.27 -14.48
C PHE A 12 10.10 6.89 -13.84
N VAL A 13 11.00 6.78 -12.86
CA VAL A 13 10.98 5.64 -11.93
C VAL A 13 9.65 5.73 -11.19
N ALA A 14 8.69 4.92 -11.64
CA ALA A 14 7.42 4.78 -10.95
C ALA A 14 7.69 4.32 -9.52
N GLN A 15 6.90 4.86 -8.60
CA GLN A 15 6.95 4.77 -7.13
C GLN A 15 7.11 3.36 -6.51
N TYR A 16 7.20 2.31 -7.32
CA TYR A 16 7.25 0.88 -6.95
C TYR A 16 8.31 0.05 -7.72
N GLY A 17 9.19 0.67 -8.52
CA GLY A 17 10.26 -0.05 -9.24
C GLY A 17 9.82 -0.88 -10.46
N ASN A 18 8.58 -0.70 -10.93
CA ASN A 18 8.08 -1.35 -12.15
C ASN A 18 8.33 -0.48 -13.37
N LEU A 19 8.61 -1.09 -14.52
CA LEU A 19 8.73 -0.42 -15.81
C LEU A 19 7.35 0.09 -16.30
N PRO A 20 7.30 1.15 -17.13
CA PRO A 20 6.05 1.68 -17.67
C PRO A 20 5.18 0.61 -18.35
N ILE A 21 5.80 -0.31 -19.10
CA ILE A 21 5.09 -1.41 -19.78
C ILE A 21 4.46 -2.41 -18.80
N GLU A 22 5.10 -2.65 -17.66
CA GLU A 22 4.57 -3.54 -16.61
C GLU A 22 3.37 -2.90 -15.89
N LEU A 23 3.38 -1.58 -15.74
CA LEU A 23 2.23 -0.85 -15.16
C LEU A 23 1.04 -0.82 -16.11
N ALA A 24 1.28 -0.59 -17.41
CA ALA A 24 0.26 -0.68 -18.45
C ALA A 24 -0.40 -2.07 -18.44
N ALA A 25 0.41 -3.14 -18.39
CA ALA A 25 -0.07 -4.51 -18.33
C ALA A 25 -0.85 -4.82 -17.05
N LYS A 26 -0.43 -4.28 -15.89
CA LYS A 26 -1.18 -4.41 -14.61
C LYS A 26 -2.53 -3.71 -14.63
N ARG A 27 -2.70 -2.67 -15.46
CA ARG A 27 -3.96 -1.95 -15.65
C ARG A 27 -4.87 -2.60 -16.70
N ASP A 28 -4.43 -3.69 -17.33
CA ASP A 28 -5.09 -4.34 -18.47
C ASP A 28 -5.29 -3.38 -19.68
N CYS A 29 -4.43 -2.37 -19.81
CA CYS A 29 -4.44 -1.41 -20.93
C CYS A 29 -3.59 -1.95 -22.09
N MET A 30 -4.20 -2.73 -22.98
CA MET A 30 -3.51 -3.35 -24.12
C MET A 30 -2.88 -2.32 -25.04
N GLU A 31 -3.55 -1.20 -25.29
CA GLU A 31 -3.08 -0.14 -26.19
C GLU A 31 -1.79 0.51 -25.67
N GLU A 32 -1.68 0.71 -24.35
CA GLU A 32 -0.45 1.23 -23.73
C GLU A 32 0.69 0.22 -23.82
N VAL A 33 0.41 -1.07 -23.64
CA VAL A 33 1.42 -2.13 -23.78
C VAL A 33 1.92 -2.20 -25.22
N GLU A 34 1.04 -2.18 -26.21
CA GLU A 34 1.38 -2.19 -27.63
C GLU A 34 2.27 -1.01 -28.03
N MET A 35 1.94 0.19 -27.54
CA MET A 35 2.72 1.40 -27.80
C MET A 35 4.11 1.34 -27.16
N LEU A 36 4.23 0.78 -25.95
CA LEU A 36 5.49 0.71 -25.20
C LEU A 36 6.36 -0.50 -25.58
N PHE A 37 5.77 -1.57 -26.13
CA PHE A 37 6.48 -2.79 -26.52
C PHE A 37 7.68 -2.56 -27.45
N PRO A 38 7.58 -1.83 -28.58
CA PRO A 38 8.72 -1.57 -29.45
C PRO A 38 9.78 -0.64 -28.82
N LEU A 39 9.42 0.07 -27.74
CA LEU A 39 10.29 1.00 -27.03
C LEU A 39 10.99 0.36 -25.82
N THR A 40 10.63 -0.88 -25.47
CA THR A 40 11.11 -1.55 -24.26
C THR A 40 11.90 -2.80 -24.61
N SER A 41 13.11 -2.91 -24.05
CA SER A 41 13.90 -4.13 -24.18
C SER A 41 13.30 -5.27 -23.35
N PRO A 42 13.48 -6.54 -23.76
CA PRO A 42 13.02 -7.70 -23.00
C PRO A 42 13.46 -7.66 -21.54
N ILE A 43 12.50 -7.87 -20.63
CA ILE A 43 12.73 -7.90 -19.19
C ILE A 43 13.04 -9.36 -18.79
N PRO A 44 14.19 -9.65 -18.14
CA PRO A 44 14.58 -11.02 -17.79
C PRO A 44 13.59 -11.79 -16.90
N THR A 45 12.72 -11.09 -16.17
CA THR A 45 11.70 -11.69 -15.31
C THR A 45 10.52 -12.26 -16.09
N ILE A 46 10.30 -11.85 -17.34
CA ILE A 46 9.17 -12.26 -18.18
C ILE A 46 9.67 -13.30 -19.20
N PRO A 47 9.31 -14.59 -19.07
CA PRO A 47 9.84 -15.65 -19.95
C PRO A 47 9.32 -15.57 -21.38
N ASN A 48 8.07 -15.12 -21.56
CA ASN A 48 7.42 -14.97 -22.86
C ASN A 48 7.33 -13.48 -23.23
N TRP A 49 8.27 -13.00 -24.03
CA TRP A 49 8.33 -11.59 -24.45
C TRP A 49 7.43 -11.32 -25.66
N SER A 50 6.12 -11.34 -25.42
CA SER A 50 5.08 -10.89 -26.34
C SER A 50 4.08 -10.03 -25.58
N ILE A 51 3.23 -9.26 -26.28
CA ILE A 51 2.16 -8.48 -25.64
C ILE A 51 1.30 -9.38 -24.75
N ASP A 52 0.86 -10.52 -25.27
CA ASP A 52 0.10 -11.52 -24.51
C ASP A 52 0.89 -12.11 -23.35
N GLY A 53 2.19 -12.35 -23.52
CA GLY A 53 3.06 -12.87 -22.48
C GLY A 53 3.28 -11.89 -21.32
N ILE A 54 3.43 -10.60 -21.64
CA ILE A 54 3.56 -9.51 -20.65
C ILE A 54 2.24 -9.32 -19.89
N ILE A 55 1.10 -9.30 -20.59
CA ILE A 55 -0.23 -9.21 -19.96
C ILE A 55 -0.48 -10.44 -19.08
N SER A 56 -0.19 -11.64 -19.58
CA SER A 56 -0.33 -12.88 -18.83
C SER A 56 0.57 -12.93 -17.60
N HIS A 57 1.82 -12.46 -17.72
CA HIS A 57 2.74 -12.34 -16.60
C HIS A 57 2.26 -11.32 -15.57
N ALA A 58 1.75 -10.16 -15.99
CA ALA A 58 1.19 -9.17 -15.09
C ALA A 58 -0.03 -9.70 -14.33
N LYS A 59 -0.92 -10.44 -15.01
CA LYS A 59 -2.07 -11.14 -14.39
C LYS A 59 -1.60 -12.19 -13.39
N PHE A 60 -0.59 -12.99 -13.75
CA PHE A 60 0.00 -13.98 -12.85
C PHE A 60 0.67 -13.35 -11.63
N GLU A 61 1.46 -12.30 -11.81
CA GLU A 61 2.07 -11.52 -10.72
C GLU A 61 1.03 -10.86 -9.83
N SER A 62 -0.05 -10.33 -10.39
CA SER A 62 -1.16 -9.77 -9.61
C SER A 62 -1.95 -10.83 -8.83
N ALA A 63 -1.92 -12.08 -9.30
CA ALA A 63 -2.54 -13.22 -8.64
C ALA A 63 -1.65 -13.83 -7.55
N LYS A 64 -0.36 -13.47 -7.48
CA LYS A 64 0.49 -13.89 -6.36
C LYS A 64 0.02 -13.18 -5.08
N PRO A 65 -0.04 -13.87 -3.93
CA PRO A 65 -0.24 -13.20 -2.66
C PRO A 65 0.82 -12.11 -2.52
N LEU A 66 0.38 -10.89 -2.21
CA LEU A 66 1.26 -9.75 -2.00
C LEU A 66 2.39 -10.18 -1.05
N ASP A 67 3.65 -10.09 -1.52
CA ASP A 67 4.81 -10.46 -0.72
C ASP A 67 4.70 -9.77 0.65
N GLY A 68 4.87 -10.53 1.75
CA GLY A 68 4.67 -10.02 3.10
C GLY A 68 5.49 -8.75 3.37
N ARG A 69 6.63 -8.60 2.69
CA ARG A 69 7.44 -7.38 2.71
C ARG A 69 6.73 -6.16 2.13
N GLN A 70 6.05 -6.32 0.99
CA GLN A 70 5.29 -5.25 0.34
C GLN A 70 4.06 -4.88 1.16
N LEU A 71 3.41 -5.86 1.79
CA LEU A 71 2.29 -5.63 2.71
C LEU A 71 2.71 -4.77 3.90
N GLU A 72 3.84 -5.12 4.54
CA GLU A 72 4.41 -4.36 5.66
C GLU A 72 4.83 -2.95 5.26
N GLN A 73 5.43 -2.77 4.08
CA GLN A 73 5.78 -1.46 3.53
C GLN A 73 4.55 -0.59 3.26
N THR A 74 3.51 -1.17 2.63
CA THR A 74 2.25 -0.48 2.34
C THR A 74 1.58 -0.04 3.63
N LYS A 75 1.50 -0.94 4.62
CA LYS A 75 0.99 -0.63 5.96
C LYS A 75 1.77 0.50 6.62
N ALA A 76 3.11 0.47 6.56
CA ALA A 76 3.96 1.50 7.16
C ALA A 76 3.73 2.87 6.52
N THR A 77 3.60 2.94 5.19
CA THR A 77 3.33 4.17 4.44
C THR A 77 1.96 4.75 4.79
N LEU A 78 0.91 3.91 4.81
CA LEU A 78 -0.43 4.34 5.19
C LEU A 78 -0.50 4.81 6.64
N LYS A 79 0.19 4.10 7.54
CA LYS A 79 0.32 4.53 8.94
C LYS A 79 1.01 5.89 9.04
N ALA A 80 2.12 6.10 8.34
CA ALA A 80 2.85 7.37 8.37
C ALA A 80 2.00 8.54 7.86
N HIS A 81 1.21 8.30 6.81
CA HIS A 81 0.22 9.27 6.31
C HIS A 81 -0.85 9.60 7.36
N ALA A 82 -1.41 8.59 8.02
CA ALA A 82 -2.38 8.79 9.09
C ALA A 82 -1.77 9.50 10.32
N ASP A 83 -0.53 9.18 10.69
CA ASP A 83 0.20 9.86 11.76
C ASP A 83 0.43 11.34 11.42
N HIS A 84 0.68 11.66 10.14
CA HIS A 84 0.81 13.03 9.66
C HIS A 84 -0.49 13.81 9.81
N LEU A 85 -1.62 13.25 9.34
CA LEU A 85 -2.95 13.84 9.52
C LEU A 85 -3.29 14.04 10.99
N PHE A 86 -2.92 13.08 11.85
CA PHE A 86 -3.11 13.18 13.29
C PHE A 86 -2.35 14.38 13.88
N ARG A 87 -1.09 14.61 13.46
CA ARG A 87 -0.30 15.78 13.91
C ARG A 87 -0.90 17.10 13.44
N LEU A 88 -1.59 17.12 12.30
CA LEU A 88 -2.35 18.27 11.82
C LEU A 88 -3.67 18.49 12.58
N LYS A 89 -3.98 17.63 13.58
CA LYS A 89 -5.22 17.63 14.36
C LYS A 89 -6.49 17.38 13.53
N ASP A 90 -6.34 16.89 12.30
CA ASP A 90 -7.48 16.41 11.52
C ASP A 90 -7.82 14.97 11.93
N TYR A 91 -8.38 14.83 13.14
CA TYR A 91 -8.65 13.52 13.73
C TYR A 91 -9.68 12.72 12.94
N LYS A 92 -10.60 13.41 12.24
CA LYS A 92 -11.63 12.76 11.42
C LYS A 92 -11.03 12.10 10.19
N VAL A 93 -10.17 12.81 9.45
CA VAL A 93 -9.49 12.25 8.29
C VAL A 93 -8.42 11.24 8.72
N ALA A 94 -7.70 11.50 9.82
CA ALA A 94 -6.74 10.55 10.39
C ALA A 94 -7.40 9.21 10.77
N SER A 95 -8.57 9.24 11.42
CA SER A 95 -9.32 8.03 11.78
C SER A 95 -9.67 7.18 10.56
N LYS A 96 -10.11 7.82 9.47
CA LYS A 96 -10.37 7.14 8.19
C LYS A 96 -9.10 6.56 7.57
N ALA A 97 -8.00 7.32 7.57
CA ALA A 97 -6.72 6.85 7.03
C ALA A 97 -6.17 5.64 7.81
N TYR A 98 -6.31 5.62 9.13
CA TYR A 98 -6.01 4.42 9.93
C TYR A 98 -6.94 3.26 9.59
N GLY A 99 -8.21 3.52 9.27
CA GLY A 99 -9.14 2.50 8.77
C GLY A 99 -8.62 1.81 7.52
N VAL A 100 -8.21 2.59 6.51
CA VAL A 100 -7.63 2.04 5.27
C VAL A 100 -6.38 1.19 5.57
N ALA A 101 -5.50 1.65 6.48
CA ALA A 101 -4.33 0.88 6.89
C ALA A 101 -4.70 -0.46 7.58
N ILE A 102 -5.79 -0.47 8.35
CA ILE A 102 -6.30 -1.67 9.03
C ILE A 102 -6.86 -2.67 8.03
N ASP A 103 -7.57 -2.20 7.00
CA ASP A 103 -8.15 -3.05 5.95
C ASP A 103 -7.06 -3.75 5.13
N VAL A 104 -5.91 -3.09 4.93
CA VAL A 104 -4.74 -3.68 4.29
C VAL A 104 -4.07 -4.72 5.20
N ALA A 105 -3.70 -4.31 6.43
CA ALA A 105 -2.99 -5.18 7.36
C ALA A 105 -3.28 -4.78 8.81
N PRO A 106 -4.20 -5.48 9.50
CA PRO A 106 -4.60 -5.11 10.85
C PRO A 106 -3.44 -5.27 11.83
N SER A 107 -3.27 -4.28 12.70
CA SER A 107 -2.25 -4.33 13.76
C SER A 107 -2.70 -3.60 15.01
N ALA A 108 -2.22 -4.05 16.17
CA ALA A 108 -2.55 -3.43 17.45
C ALA A 108 -2.25 -1.92 17.46
N THR A 109 -1.13 -1.50 16.87
CA THR A 109 -0.74 -0.09 16.79
C THR A 109 -1.73 0.76 16.01
N LEU A 110 -2.27 0.25 14.89
CA LEU A 110 -3.25 0.98 14.09
C LEU A 110 -4.56 1.15 14.85
N TYR A 111 -5.06 0.09 15.49
CA TYR A 111 -6.25 0.17 16.34
C TYR A 111 -6.05 1.14 17.52
N ALA A 112 -4.90 1.11 18.18
CA ALA A 112 -4.60 2.02 19.30
C ALA A 112 -4.46 3.50 18.88
N ASN A 113 -4.06 3.77 17.64
CA ASN A 113 -3.98 5.13 17.11
C ASN A 113 -5.36 5.61 16.63
N ARG A 114 -6.15 4.73 15.98
CA ARG A 114 -7.53 5.05 15.59
C ARG A 114 -8.44 5.26 16.80
N SER A 115 -8.27 4.48 17.88
CA SER A 115 -9.02 4.69 19.12
C SER A 115 -8.76 6.06 19.74
N LEU A 116 -7.51 6.54 19.71
CA LEU A 116 -7.20 7.90 20.14
C LEU A 116 -7.87 8.95 19.26
N CYS A 117 -7.89 8.76 17.94
CA CYS A 117 -8.59 9.69 17.04
C CYS A 117 -10.08 9.77 17.40
N LYS A 118 -10.71 8.63 17.66
CA LYS A 118 -12.12 8.55 18.04
C LYS A 118 -12.41 9.19 19.39
N LEU A 119 -11.52 9.03 20.38
CA LEU A 119 -11.65 9.74 21.65
C LEU A 119 -11.59 11.26 21.49
N LEU A 120 -10.70 11.74 20.63
CA LEU A 120 -10.59 13.18 20.34
C LEU A 120 -11.78 13.71 19.52
N LEU A 121 -12.62 12.82 19.00
CA LEU A 121 -13.87 13.12 18.30
C LEU A 121 -15.10 12.82 19.17
N ASP A 122 -14.92 12.50 20.46
CA ASP A 122 -15.99 12.15 21.41
C ASP A 122 -16.77 10.86 21.06
N ASP A 123 -16.16 9.99 20.24
CA ASP A 123 -16.68 8.65 19.90
C ASP A 123 -16.11 7.60 20.87
N GLY A 124 -16.62 7.59 22.10
CA GLY A 124 -16.19 6.66 23.16
C GLY A 124 -16.45 5.19 22.82
N GLU A 125 -17.62 4.85 22.28
CA GLU A 125 -17.96 3.47 21.91
C GLU A 125 -17.02 2.93 20.82
N GLY A 126 -16.79 3.73 19.76
CA GLY A 126 -15.88 3.36 18.70
C GLY A 126 -14.43 3.25 19.17
N ALA A 127 -14.02 4.08 20.14
CA ALA A 127 -12.70 4.01 20.75
C ALA A 127 -12.51 2.74 21.60
N LEU A 128 -13.51 2.38 22.42
CA LEU A 128 -13.49 1.17 23.23
C LEU A 128 -13.41 -0.09 22.35
N SER A 129 -14.19 -0.13 21.27
CA SER A 129 -14.15 -1.22 20.29
C SER A 129 -12.75 -1.42 19.69
N ASP A 130 -12.10 -0.32 19.27
CA ASP A 130 -10.73 -0.36 18.76
C ASP A 130 -9.71 -0.75 19.84
N ALA A 131 -9.89 -0.28 21.08
CA ALA A 131 -9.02 -0.63 22.20
C ALA A 131 -9.14 -2.12 22.59
N LEU A 132 -10.34 -2.71 22.52
CA LEU A 132 -10.56 -4.15 22.68
C LEU A 132 -9.86 -4.94 21.58
N ARG A 133 -9.99 -4.52 20.32
CA ARG A 133 -9.32 -5.19 19.19
C ARG A 133 -7.79 -5.12 19.31
N CYS A 134 -7.26 -4.00 19.78
CA CYS A 134 -5.85 -3.83 20.10
C CYS A 134 -5.37 -4.83 21.16
N ARG A 135 -6.12 -5.00 22.25
CA ARG A 135 -5.82 -5.97 23.32
C ARG A 135 -5.87 -7.40 22.81
N MET A 136 -6.84 -7.76 21.96
CA MET A 136 -6.91 -9.10 21.38
C MET A 136 -5.67 -9.42 20.54
N LEU A 137 -5.15 -8.45 19.79
CA LEU A 137 -3.96 -8.63 18.95
C LEU A 137 -2.66 -8.66 19.76
N ARG A 138 -2.58 -7.88 20.86
CA ARG A 138 -1.41 -7.86 21.74
C ARG A 138 -1.86 -7.75 23.22
N PRO A 139 -2.15 -8.88 23.88
CA PRO A 139 -2.66 -8.88 25.26
C PRO A 139 -1.72 -8.22 26.28
N ASN A 140 -0.40 -8.34 26.06
CA ASN A 140 0.63 -7.84 26.97
C ASN A 140 1.07 -6.40 26.66
N TRP A 141 0.37 -5.68 25.78
CA TRP A 141 0.77 -4.33 25.39
C TRP A 141 0.17 -3.29 26.33
N VAL A 142 0.96 -2.76 27.26
CA VAL A 142 0.54 -1.77 28.28
C VAL A 142 -0.20 -0.57 27.69
N LYS A 143 0.18 -0.15 26.48
CA LYS A 143 -0.47 0.95 25.77
C LYS A 143 -1.92 0.63 25.36
N ALA A 144 -2.25 -0.64 25.12
CA ALA A 144 -3.61 -1.08 24.85
C ALA A 144 -4.50 -0.94 26.08
N CYS A 145 -4.01 -1.35 27.26
CA CYS A 145 -4.73 -1.19 28.52
C CYS A 145 -5.01 0.28 28.84
N TYR A 146 -4.03 1.17 28.60
CA TYR A 146 -4.23 2.62 28.76
C TYR A 146 -5.33 3.15 27.85
N ARG A 147 -5.39 2.70 26.58
CA ARG A 147 -6.44 3.12 25.64
C ARG A 147 -7.83 2.63 26.02
N GLN A 148 -7.93 1.48 26.68
CA GLN A 148 -9.20 0.99 27.21
C GLN A 148 -9.66 1.81 28.40
N ALA A 149 -8.76 2.15 29.31
CA ALA A 149 -9.08 2.97 30.48
C ALA A 149 -9.44 4.42 30.10
N ALA A 150 -8.89 4.92 28.99
CA ALA A 150 -9.14 6.27 28.50
C ALA A 150 -10.38 6.39 27.59
N ALA A 151 -10.99 5.26 27.21
CA ALA A 151 -12.18 5.21 26.35
C ALA A 151 -13.46 5.03 27.16
#